data_AF-A0A928LGW5-F1
#
_entry.id   AF-A0A928LGW5-F1
#
_cell.length_a   1.000
_cell.length_b   1.000
_cell.length_c   1.000
_cell.angle_alpha   90.00
_cell.angle_beta   90.00
_cell.angle_gamma   90.00
#
_symmetry.space_group_name_H-M   'P 1'
#
loop_
_entity.id
_entity.type
_entity.pdbx_description
1 polymer ?
#
loop_
_entity_poly.entity_id
_entity_poly.type
_entity_poly.pdbx_seq_one_letter_code
_entity_poly.pdbx_strand_id
1 'polypeptide(L)'
;MIESLEITIWGRKFTLPVEYDCYEGEEVTKAQIQALKHFRSHTEWIEHSKTIVEDHCREQVMSDDENEKKDNIFSYIKPECLFVKRDKENPQIAMMCKYRYDLEHGLAVVFSSDGEVTVGIQDIIL
;
A
#
# COMPACT_ATOMS: atom_id res chain seq x y z
N MET A 1 -14.79 -6.21 -11.79
CA MET A 1 -14.03 -5.21 -11.02
C MET A 1 -14.33 -5.43 -9.54
N ILE A 2 -13.34 -5.29 -8.66
CA ILE A 2 -13.56 -5.28 -7.22
C ILE A 2 -13.53 -3.82 -6.80
N GLU A 3 -14.59 -3.30 -6.18
CA GLU A 3 -14.68 -1.87 -5.82
C GLU A 3 -14.01 -1.59 -4.46
N SER A 4 -14.06 -2.55 -3.55
CA SER A 4 -13.43 -2.46 -2.24
C SER A 4 -13.02 -3.84 -1.72
N LEU A 5 -11.98 -3.89 -0.89
CA LEU A 5 -11.45 -5.10 -0.30
C LEU A 5 -11.42 -5.00 1.23
N GLU A 6 -11.98 -6.01 1.90
CA GLU A 6 -11.75 -6.24 3.33
C GLU A 6 -10.39 -6.90 3.53
N ILE A 7 -9.54 -6.27 4.34
CA ILE A 7 -8.16 -6.70 4.53
C ILE A 7 -7.67 -6.40 5.95
N THR A 8 -6.78 -7.25 6.46
CA THR A 8 -6.08 -6.99 7.72
C THR A 8 -4.71 -6.42 7.40
N ILE A 9 -4.42 -5.23 7.92
CA ILE A 9 -3.14 -4.55 7.79
C ILE A 9 -2.57 -4.41 9.19
N TRP A 10 -1.42 -5.05 9.44
CA TRP A 10 -0.67 -4.98 10.70
C TRP A 10 -1.56 -5.20 11.94
N GLY A 11 -2.39 -6.24 11.86
CA GLY A 11 -3.34 -6.62 12.91
C GLY A 11 -4.62 -5.78 13.03
N ARG A 12 -4.87 -4.79 12.15
CA ARG A 12 -6.14 -4.03 12.11
C ARG A 12 -6.93 -4.31 10.84
N LYS A 13 -8.25 -4.40 10.95
CA LYS A 13 -9.15 -4.61 9.81
C LYS A 13 -9.48 -3.28 9.12
N PHE A 14 -9.45 -3.29 7.79
CA PHE A 14 -9.84 -2.18 6.94
C PHE A 14 -10.75 -2.66 5.81
N THR A 15 -11.59 -1.76 5.33
CA THR A 15 -12.29 -1.88 4.06
C THR A 15 -11.75 -0.77 3.18
N LEU A 16 -10.84 -1.12 2.25
CA LEU A 16 -10.19 -0.16 1.38
C LEU A 16 -10.79 -0.19 -0.02
N PRO A 17 -11.06 0.96 -0.67
CA PRO A 17 -11.34 1.00 -2.09
C PRO A 17 -10.18 0.43 -2.89
N VAL A 18 -10.50 -0.13 -4.05
CA VAL A 18 -9.51 -0.66 -5.01
C VAL A 18 -9.56 0.21 -6.26
N GLU A 19 -8.42 0.79 -6.58
CA GLU A 19 -8.23 1.60 -7.77
C GLU A 19 -7.43 0.81 -8.80
N TYR A 20 -7.91 0.81 -10.03
CA TYR A 20 -7.23 0.15 -11.13
C TYR A 20 -6.59 1.19 -12.02
N ASP A 21 -5.33 0.97 -12.36
CA ASP A 21 -4.63 1.72 -13.39
C ASP A 21 -5.31 1.44 -14.75
N CYS A 22 -6.19 2.34 -15.16
CA CYS A 22 -6.95 2.28 -16.41
C CYS A 22 -7.21 3.72 -16.86
N TYR A 23 -6.88 4.03 -18.12
CA TYR A 23 -7.26 5.29 -18.74
C TYR A 23 -8.76 5.29 -19.09
N GLU A 24 -9.29 6.48 -19.40
CA GLU A 24 -10.70 6.63 -19.81
C GLU A 24 -11.00 5.72 -21.02
N GLY A 25 -12.02 4.87 -20.88
CA GLY A 25 -12.41 3.90 -21.89
C GLY A 25 -11.66 2.56 -21.85
N GLU A 26 -10.67 2.39 -20.98
CA GLU A 26 -10.02 1.09 -20.78
C GLU A 26 -10.78 0.21 -19.80
N GLU A 27 -10.81 -1.10 -20.10
CA GLU A 27 -11.33 -2.11 -19.20
C GLU A 27 -10.22 -2.68 -18.30
N VAL A 28 -10.61 -3.04 -17.08
CA VAL A 28 -9.74 -3.76 -16.14
C VAL A 28 -9.35 -5.11 -16.72
N THR A 29 -8.05 -5.39 -16.77
CA THR A 29 -7.53 -6.63 -17.35
C THR A 29 -7.69 -7.82 -16.42
N LYS A 30 -7.67 -9.04 -16.99
CA LYS A 30 -7.61 -10.29 -16.21
C LYS A 30 -6.36 -10.35 -15.31
N ALA A 31 -5.23 -9.82 -15.78
CA ALA A 31 -3.99 -9.78 -15.02
C ALA A 31 -4.15 -8.94 -13.74
N GLN A 32 -4.75 -7.75 -13.83
CA GLN A 32 -5.04 -6.90 -12.67
C GLN A 32 -5.96 -7.59 -11.66
N ILE A 33 -7.00 -8.28 -12.14
CA ILE A 33 -7.90 -9.05 -11.26
C ILE A 33 -7.15 -10.20 -10.58
N GLN A 34 -6.25 -10.87 -11.30
CA GLN A 34 -5.43 -11.96 -10.74
C GLN A 34 -4.41 -11.45 -9.73
N ALA A 35 -3.75 -10.32 -10.01
CA ALA A 35 -2.80 -9.68 -9.09
C ALA A 35 -3.45 -9.37 -7.74
N LEU A 36 -4.63 -8.76 -7.76
CA LEU A 36 -5.36 -8.44 -6.53
C LEU A 36 -5.81 -9.68 -5.76
N LYS A 37 -6.27 -10.73 -6.47
CA LYS A 37 -6.61 -12.01 -5.84
C LYS A 37 -5.40 -12.67 -5.22
N HIS A 38 -4.26 -12.63 -5.90
CA HIS A 38 -3.01 -13.20 -5.44
C HIS A 38 -2.52 -12.47 -4.18
N PHE A 39 -2.48 -11.14 -4.20
CA PHE A 39 -2.18 -10.31 -3.03
C PHE A 39 -3.08 -10.61 -1.84
N ARG A 40 -4.41 -10.72 -2.06
CA ARG A 40 -5.37 -11.07 -1.01
C ARG A 40 -5.07 -12.41 -0.33
N SER A 41 -4.51 -13.37 -1.08
CA SER A 41 -4.17 -14.69 -0.56
C SER A 41 -2.85 -14.73 0.24
N HIS A 42 -2.04 -13.65 0.21
CA HIS A 42 -0.73 -13.58 0.85
C HIS A 42 -0.69 -12.49 1.93
N THR A 43 -1.51 -12.66 2.98
CA THR A 43 -1.56 -11.73 4.11
C THR A 43 -0.22 -11.55 4.81
N GLU A 44 0.67 -12.55 4.72
CA GLU A 44 2.02 -12.50 5.27
C GLU A 44 2.88 -11.40 4.65
N TRP A 45 2.65 -11.02 3.38
CA TRP A 45 3.37 -9.92 2.75
C TRP A 45 3.07 -8.59 3.44
N ILE A 46 1.81 -8.39 3.83
CA ILE A 46 1.37 -7.20 4.55
C ILE A 46 1.99 -7.17 5.93
N GLU A 47 1.98 -8.29 6.65
CA GLU A 47 2.62 -8.37 7.97
C GLU A 47 4.14 -8.16 7.89
N HIS A 48 4.81 -8.71 6.87
CA HIS A 48 6.25 -8.51 6.65
C HIS A 48 6.58 -7.05 6.29
N SER A 49 5.73 -6.39 5.50
CA SER A 49 5.94 -5.00 5.09
C SER A 49 6.02 -4.02 6.26
N LYS A 50 5.46 -4.39 7.43
CA LYS A 50 5.44 -3.53 8.62
C LYS A 50 6.83 -3.01 8.98
N THR A 51 7.79 -3.91 9.14
CA THR A 51 9.15 -3.57 9.54
C THR A 51 9.83 -2.67 8.51
N ILE A 52 9.55 -2.90 7.22
CA ILE A 52 10.12 -2.11 6.11
C ILE A 52 9.55 -0.68 6.14
N VAL A 53 8.25 -0.53 6.39
CA VAL A 53 7.62 0.78 6.54
C VAL A 53 8.12 1.52 7.79
N GLU A 54 8.26 0.81 8.92
CA GLU A 54 8.82 1.38 10.15
C GLU A 54 10.26 1.85 9.96
N ASP A 55 11.08 1.07 9.25
CA ASP A 55 12.47 1.43 8.92
C ASP A 55 12.52 2.67 8.02
N HIS A 56 11.73 2.68 6.94
CA HIS A 56 11.62 3.82 6.02
C HIS A 56 11.20 5.12 6.72
N CYS A 57 10.27 5.03 7.69
CA CYS A 57 9.76 6.19 8.40
C CYS A 57 10.61 6.61 9.61
N ARG A 58 11.63 5.83 9.99
CA ARG A 58 12.30 5.93 11.30
C ARG A 58 12.82 7.32 11.59
N GLU A 59 13.54 7.93 10.65
CA GLU A 59 14.19 9.23 10.87
C GLU A 59 13.16 10.34 11.16
N GLN A 60 12.07 10.37 10.40
CA GLN A 60 10.98 11.34 10.58
C GLN A 60 10.24 11.10 11.90
N VAL A 61 9.92 9.84 12.22
CA VAL A 61 9.26 9.47 13.49
C VAL A 61 10.11 9.85 14.70
N MET A 62 11.42 9.57 14.66
CA MET A 62 12.31 9.90 15.76
C MET A 62 12.45 11.40 15.95
N SER A 63 12.39 12.18 14.88
CA SER A 63 12.50 13.65 14.90
C SER A 63 11.20 14.37 15.29
N ASP A 64 10.03 13.72 15.23
CA ASP A 64 8.74 14.32 15.62
C ASP A 64 8.50 14.20 17.14
N ASP A 65 8.87 15.22 17.91
CA ASP A 65 8.60 15.28 19.37
C ASP A 65 7.11 15.40 19.73
N GLU A 66 6.23 15.77 18.79
CA GLU A 66 4.79 15.92 19.02
C GLU A 66 4.03 14.60 18.88
N ASN A 67 4.62 13.59 18.23
CA ASN A 67 4.01 12.27 18.14
C ASN A 67 4.31 11.42 19.39
N GLU A 68 3.42 11.47 20.37
CA GLU A 68 3.52 10.66 21.60
C GLU A 68 3.30 9.15 21.37
N LYS A 69 2.91 8.73 20.16
CA LYS A 69 2.55 7.34 19.81
C LYS A 69 3.48 6.75 18.73
N LYS A 70 4.78 7.05 18.80
CA LYS A 70 5.80 6.61 17.82
C LYS A 70 5.79 5.09 17.58
N ASP A 71 5.54 4.28 18.62
CA ASP A 71 5.45 2.81 18.52
C ASP A 71 4.20 2.29 17.79
N ASN A 72 3.22 3.16 17.54
CA ASN A 72 2.01 2.82 16.79
C ASN A 72 2.15 3.32 15.36
N ILE A 73 2.40 2.40 14.42
CA ILE A 73 2.51 2.69 12.98
C ILE A 73 1.32 3.51 12.43
N PHE A 74 0.12 3.30 12.97
CA PHE A 74 -1.08 4.03 12.58
C PHE A 74 -1.18 5.46 13.13
N SER A 75 -0.18 5.93 13.90
CA SER A 75 -0.08 7.34 14.29
C SER A 75 0.48 8.21 13.17
N TYR A 76 1.21 7.61 12.22
CA TYR A 76 1.81 8.33 11.09
C TYR A 76 1.47 7.75 9.72
N ILE A 77 0.95 6.52 9.62
CA ILE A 77 0.44 5.92 8.38
C ILE A 77 -1.06 5.67 8.47
N LYS A 78 -1.79 6.05 7.43
CA LYS A 78 -3.19 5.68 7.26
C LYS A 78 -3.43 5.11 5.86
N PRO A 79 -3.69 3.80 5.72
CA PRO A 79 -4.08 3.22 4.44
C PRO A 79 -5.35 3.88 3.89
N GLU A 80 -5.36 4.19 2.59
CA GLU A 80 -6.47 4.86 1.92
C GLU A 80 -7.07 4.01 0.80
N CYS A 81 -6.25 3.41 -0.05
CA CYS A 81 -6.71 2.54 -1.13
C CYS A 81 -5.65 1.48 -1.48
N LEU A 82 -6.09 0.49 -2.26
CA LEU A 82 -5.21 -0.43 -2.96
C LEU A 82 -5.19 -0.08 -4.44
N PHE A 83 -4.02 0.22 -4.99
CA PHE A 83 -3.84 0.53 -6.40
C PHE A 83 -3.28 -0.68 -7.16
N VAL A 84 -3.88 -1.01 -8.30
CA VAL A 84 -3.54 -2.17 -9.11
C VAL A 84 -2.94 -1.71 -10.44
N LYS A 85 -1.60 -1.77 -10.54
CA LYS A 85 -0.85 -1.33 -11.72
C LYS A 85 -1.23 -2.14 -12.96
N ARG A 86 -1.29 -1.49 -14.12
CA ARG A 86 -1.58 -2.14 -15.41
C ARG A 86 -0.29 -2.62 -16.05
N ASP A 87 0.30 -3.67 -15.47
CA ASP A 87 1.49 -4.30 -16.02
C ASP A 87 1.22 -5.78 -16.31
N LYS A 88 1.51 -6.22 -17.54
CA LYS A 88 1.28 -7.60 -17.98
C LYS A 88 2.44 -8.52 -17.60
N GLU A 89 3.64 -7.97 -17.45
CA GLU A 89 4.86 -8.72 -17.19
C GLU A 89 5.16 -8.75 -15.70
N ASN A 90 4.96 -7.62 -15.00
CA ASN A 90 5.26 -7.44 -13.59
C ASN A 90 4.03 -6.91 -12.84
N PRO A 91 3.01 -7.74 -12.58
CA PRO A 91 1.83 -7.30 -11.84
C PRO A 91 2.20 -6.85 -10.42
N GLN A 92 1.86 -5.61 -10.09
CA GLN A 92 2.14 -4.98 -8.81
C GLN A 92 0.88 -4.43 -8.16
N ILE A 93 0.85 -4.45 -6.83
CA ILE A 93 -0.19 -3.83 -6.01
C ILE A 93 0.48 -2.81 -5.10
N ALA A 94 -0.04 -1.59 -5.02
CA ALA A 94 0.35 -0.64 -3.98
C ALA A 94 -0.74 -0.48 -2.93
N MET A 95 -0.35 -0.41 -1.67
CA MET A 95 -1.16 0.17 -0.62
C MET A 95 -0.80 1.66 -0.51
N MET A 96 -1.70 2.51 -0.97
CA MET A 96 -1.55 3.95 -0.88
C MET A 96 -1.97 4.42 0.51
N CYS A 97 -1.12 5.21 1.14
CA CYS A 97 -1.31 5.70 2.49
C CYS A 97 -1.18 7.22 2.55
N LYS A 98 -2.01 7.84 3.38
CA LYS A 98 -1.67 9.15 3.95
C LYS A 98 -0.50 9.00 4.89
N TYR A 99 0.43 9.94 4.79
CA TYR A 99 1.64 9.97 5.58
C TYR A 99 1.73 11.27 6.37
N ARG A 100 1.86 11.18 7.69
CA ARG A 100 1.92 12.35 8.58
C ARG A 100 3.05 13.31 8.23
N TYR A 101 4.19 12.79 7.77
CA TYR A 101 5.40 13.57 7.52
C TYR A 101 5.54 14.01 6.06
N ASP A 102 4.66 13.54 5.17
CA ASP A 102 4.54 14.03 3.79
C ASP A 102 3.07 14.02 3.36
N LEU A 103 2.38 15.11 3.68
CA LEU A 103 0.96 15.26 3.37
C LEU A 103 0.68 15.49 1.89
N GLU A 104 1.69 15.91 1.13
CA GLU A 104 1.57 16.26 -0.29
C GLU A 104 1.72 15.01 -1.16
N HIS A 105 2.72 14.17 -0.89
CA HIS A 105 3.03 13.00 -1.71
C HIS A 105 2.53 11.68 -1.11
N GLY A 106 2.18 11.66 0.19
CA GLY A 106 1.79 10.44 0.89
C GLY A 106 2.89 9.38 0.91
N LEU A 107 2.51 8.12 1.14
CA LEU A 107 3.40 6.97 1.10
C LEU A 107 2.74 5.80 0.39
N ALA A 108 3.47 5.10 -0.46
CA ALA A 108 3.08 3.85 -1.08
C ALA A 108 3.91 2.68 -0.54
N VAL A 109 3.22 1.57 -0.27
CA VAL A 109 3.84 0.26 -0.03
C VAL A 109 3.53 -0.62 -1.22
N VAL A 110 4.53 -0.88 -2.06
CA VAL A 110 4.40 -1.65 -3.30
C VAL A 110 4.77 -3.10 -3.04
N PHE A 111 3.91 -4.00 -3.49
CA PHE A 111 4.05 -5.45 -3.43
C PHE A 111 4.23 -5.99 -4.84
N SER A 112 5.35 -6.67 -5.09
CA SER A 112 5.56 -7.43 -6.33
C SER A 112 4.85 -8.77 -6.28
N SER A 113 4.78 -9.45 -7.43
CA SER A 113 4.21 -10.79 -7.53
C SER A 113 4.97 -11.88 -6.77
N ASP A 114 6.24 -11.65 -6.45
CA ASP A 114 7.09 -12.58 -5.69
C ASP A 114 7.12 -12.27 -4.17
N GLY A 115 6.44 -11.19 -3.74
CA GLY A 115 6.37 -10.77 -2.34
C GLY A 115 7.45 -9.78 -1.91
N GLU A 116 8.29 -9.30 -2.85
CA GLU A 116 9.16 -8.15 -2.59
C GLU A 116 8.32 -6.91 -2.25
N VAL A 117 8.79 -6.16 -1.25
CA VAL A 117 8.13 -4.96 -0.74
C VAL A 117 9.04 -3.76 -0.94
N THR A 118 8.53 -2.74 -1.63
CA THR A 118 9.19 -1.45 -1.78
C THR A 118 8.34 -0.35 -1.13
N VAL A 119 8.99 0.60 -0.45
CA VAL A 119 8.32 1.73 0.23
C VAL A 119 8.89 3.05 -0.29
N GLY A 120 8.01 3.99 -0.62
CA GLY A 120 8.38 5.32 -1.09
C GLY A 120 7.18 6.26 -1.19
N ILE A 121 7.35 7.39 -1.89
CA ILE A 121 6.23 8.29 -2.21
C ILE A 121 5.24 7.62 -3.18
N GLN A 122 3.99 8.10 -3.24
CA GLN A 122 2.95 7.44 -4.04
C GLN A 122 3.24 7.39 -5.56
N ASP A 123 4.08 8.28 -6.07
CA ASP A 123 4.48 8.33 -7.49
C ASP A 123 5.33 7.11 -7.93
N ILE A 124 5.92 6.35 -7.00
CA ILE A 124 6.82 5.23 -7.32
C ILE A 124 6.18 4.12 -8.16
N ILE A 125 4.85 4.01 -8.15
CA ILE A 125 4.11 2.97 -8.88
C ILE A 125 3.40 3.49 -10.14
N LEU A 126 3.44 4.79 -10.42
CA LEU A 126 2.86 5.36 -11.64
C LEU A 126 3.64 4.95 -12.90
#